data_AF-P13812-F1
#
_entry.id   AF-P13812-F1
#
_cell.length_a   1.000
_cell.length_b   1.000
_cell.length_c   1.000
_cell.angle_alpha   90.00
_cell.angle_beta   90.00
_cell.angle_gamma   90.00
#
_symmetry.space_group_name_H-M   'P 1'
#
loop_
_entity.id
_entity.type
_entity.pdbx_description
1 polymer ?
#
loop_
_entity_poly.entity_id
_entity_poly.type
_entity_poly.pdbx_seq_one_letter_code
_entity_poly.pdbx_strand_id
1 'polypeptide(L)'
;MSSKKIIGAFVLMTGILSGQVYAGVSEHFRNICNQTTADIVAGVQLKKYIADVNTNTRGIYVVSNTGGVWYIPGGRDYPDNFLSGEIRKTAMAAILSDTKVNLCAKTSSSPNHIWAMELDRES
;
A
#
# COMPACT_ATOMS: atom_id res chain seq x y z
N MET A 1 -11.33 4.81 -48.60
CA MET A 1 -11.16 4.18 -47.27
C MET A 1 -12.36 4.61 -46.42
N SER A 2 -13.21 3.66 -46.02
CA SER A 2 -14.55 3.91 -45.48
C SER A 2 -14.51 4.20 -43.97
N SER A 3 -15.38 5.08 -43.47
CA SER A 3 -15.58 5.43 -42.06
C SER A 3 -15.63 4.23 -41.11
N LYS A 4 -16.03 3.05 -41.60
CA LYS A 4 -15.97 1.76 -40.87
C LYS A 4 -14.56 1.37 -40.40
N LYS A 5 -13.51 1.70 -41.16
CA LYS A 5 -12.11 1.41 -40.76
C LYS A 5 -11.61 2.31 -39.63
N ILE A 6 -12.10 3.56 -39.56
CA ILE A 6 -11.72 4.50 -38.50
C ILE A 6 -12.35 4.08 -37.17
N ILE A 7 -13.63 3.67 -37.19
CA ILE A 7 -14.32 3.18 -35.99
C ILE A 7 -13.66 1.90 -35.46
N GLY A 8 -13.28 0.97 -36.34
CA GLY A 8 -12.58 -0.25 -35.94
C GLY A 8 -11.24 0.03 -35.24
N ALA A 9 -10.48 1.02 -35.71
CA ALA A 9 -9.22 1.42 -35.08
C ALA A 9 -9.43 2.06 -33.69
N PHE A 10 -10.49 2.86 -33.52
CA PHE A 10 -10.82 3.48 -32.24
C PHE A 10 -11.20 2.43 -31.19
N VAL A 11 -12.01 1.44 -31.55
CA VAL A 11 -12.42 0.34 -30.67
C VAL A 11 -11.20 -0.49 -30.23
N LEU A 12 -10.27 -0.77 -31.15
CA LEU A 12 -9.02 -1.46 -30.84
C LEU A 12 -8.13 -0.67 -29.88
N MET A 13 -7.98 0.64 -30.05
CA MET A 13 -7.21 1.46 -29.12
C MET A 13 -7.85 1.53 -27.73
N THR A 14 -9.18 1.66 -27.64
CA THR A 14 -9.85 1.65 -26.33
C THR A 14 -9.73 0.30 -25.63
N GLY A 15 -9.75 -0.81 -26.37
CA GLY A 15 -9.59 -2.16 -25.81
C GLY A 15 -8.18 -2.44 -25.27
N ILE A 16 -7.14 -1.87 -25.88
CA ILE A 16 -5.75 -2.01 -25.43
C ILE A 16 -5.50 -1.15 -24.18
N LEU A 17 -6.06 0.06 -24.13
CA LEU A 17 -5.91 0.96 -22.97
C LEU A 17 -6.66 0.46 -21.74
N SER A 18 -7.78 -0.24 -21.90
CA SER A 18 -8.52 -0.83 -20.76
C SER A 18 -7.81 -2.02 -20.10
N GLY A 19 -6.80 -2.61 -20.74
CA GLY A 19 -6.09 -3.78 -20.20
C GLY A 19 -4.82 -3.47 -19.41
N GLN A 20 -4.44 -2.20 -19.27
CA GLN A 20 -3.16 -1.79 -18.66
C GLN A 20 -3.32 -0.76 -17.52
N VAL A 21 -4.52 -0.59 -16.98
CA VAL A 21 -4.61 0.00 -15.64
C VAL A 21 -4.03 -1.09 -14.72
N TYR A 22 -2.76 -0.91 -14.36
CA TYR A 22 -2.15 -1.48 -13.17
C TYR A 22 -2.22 -0.33 -12.17
N ALA A 23 -3.13 -0.38 -11.22
CA ALA A 23 -3.27 0.59 -10.15
C ALA A 23 -2.13 0.40 -9.16
N GLY A 24 -0.90 0.69 -9.60
CA GLY A 24 0.22 0.84 -8.71
C GLY A 24 0.05 2.02 -7.77
N VAL A 25 1.14 2.41 -7.13
CA VAL A 25 1.19 3.56 -6.21
C VAL A 25 0.56 4.80 -6.85
N SER A 26 -0.48 5.35 -6.22
CA SER A 26 -1.12 6.56 -6.74
C SER A 26 -0.13 7.73 -6.78
N GLU A 27 -0.32 8.64 -7.74
CA GLU A 27 0.53 9.83 -7.86
C GLU A 27 0.51 10.66 -6.56
N HIS A 28 -0.66 10.74 -5.92
CA HIS A 28 -0.81 11.43 -4.65
C HIS A 28 0.01 10.76 -3.53
N PHE A 29 -0.08 9.44 -3.38
CA PHE A 29 0.71 8.71 -2.39
C PHE A 29 2.22 8.85 -2.64
N ARG A 30 2.62 8.77 -3.92
CA ARG A 30 4.01 8.98 -4.34
C ARG A 30 4.50 10.37 -3.97
N ASN A 31 3.73 11.40 -4.26
CA ASN A 31 4.08 12.79 -3.97
C ASN A 31 4.20 13.05 -2.47
N ILE A 32 3.33 12.47 -1.64
CA ILE A 32 3.44 12.59 -0.18
C ILE A 32 4.70 11.87 0.32
N CYS A 33 4.93 10.62 -0.10
CA CYS A 33 6.07 9.87 0.40
C CYS A 33 7.40 10.52 0.02
N ASN A 34 7.50 11.07 -1.20
CA ASN A 34 8.68 11.78 -1.69
C ASN A 34 8.96 13.11 -0.96
N GLN A 35 8.04 13.64 -0.15
CA GLN A 35 8.30 14.78 0.73
C GLN A 35 8.95 14.37 2.06
N THR A 36 9.24 13.09 2.23
CA THR A 36 9.79 12.53 3.46
C THR A 36 11.13 11.83 3.18
N THR A 37 11.77 11.31 4.22
CA THR A 37 12.96 10.45 4.10
C THR A 37 12.62 8.96 4.05
N ALA A 38 11.34 8.61 3.86
CA ALA A 38 10.88 7.23 3.76
C ALA A 38 10.86 6.76 2.31
N ASP A 39 10.93 5.44 2.12
CA ASP A 39 10.93 4.82 0.81
C ASP A 39 9.56 4.23 0.48
N ILE A 40 9.19 4.31 -0.79
CA ILE A 40 7.99 3.66 -1.31
C ILE A 40 8.28 2.17 -1.50
N VAL A 41 7.46 1.31 -0.89
CA VAL A 41 7.44 -0.13 -1.15
C VAL A 41 6.10 -0.49 -1.79
N ALA A 42 6.11 -0.74 -3.09
CA ALA A 42 4.90 -0.96 -3.88
C ALA A 42 4.45 -2.43 -3.91
N GLY A 43 3.14 -2.67 -4.03
CA GLY A 43 2.58 -3.98 -4.33
C GLY A 43 2.85 -5.06 -3.27
N VAL A 44 2.95 -4.67 -2.00
CA VAL A 44 3.25 -5.58 -0.89
C VAL A 44 2.02 -6.43 -0.56
N GLN A 45 2.16 -7.74 -0.65
CA GLN A 45 1.12 -8.68 -0.23
C GLN A 45 1.34 -9.08 1.23
N LEU A 46 0.58 -8.50 2.15
CA LEU A 46 0.67 -8.81 3.58
C LEU A 46 -0.01 -10.15 3.89
N LYS A 47 0.64 -10.99 4.70
CA LYS A 47 0.16 -12.33 5.06
C LYS A 47 0.05 -12.59 6.56
N LYS A 48 0.78 -11.83 7.40
CA LYS A 48 0.71 -11.99 8.86
C LYS A 48 0.53 -10.64 9.53
N TYR A 49 -0.34 -10.61 10.52
CA TYR A 49 -0.53 -9.51 11.46
C TYR A 49 -0.06 -9.97 12.83
N ILE A 50 0.82 -9.21 13.48
CA ILE A 50 1.40 -9.58 14.77
C ILE A 50 1.13 -8.44 15.74
N ALA A 51 0.45 -8.75 16.84
CA ALA A 51 0.33 -7.86 17.99
C ALA A 51 1.15 -8.44 19.14
N ASP A 52 2.17 -7.71 19.57
CA ASP A 52 3.08 -8.15 20.63
C ASP A 52 3.03 -7.18 21.81
N VAL A 53 3.01 -7.73 23.02
CA VAL A 53 2.96 -7.00 24.31
C VAL A 53 4.23 -7.17 25.14
N ASN A 54 5.22 -7.92 24.64
CA ASN A 54 6.52 -8.08 25.28
C ASN A 54 7.27 -6.76 25.36
N THR A 55 7.99 -6.53 26.46
CA THR A 55 8.66 -5.25 26.76
C THR A 55 9.56 -4.73 25.65
N ASN A 56 10.29 -5.61 24.96
CA ASN A 56 11.29 -5.23 23.95
C ASN A 56 10.74 -5.12 22.52
N THR A 57 9.56 -5.67 22.27
CA THR A 57 8.94 -5.80 20.94
C THR A 57 7.49 -5.34 20.96
N ARG A 58 7.12 -4.47 21.91
CA ARG A 58 5.75 -4.05 22.07
C ARG A 58 5.27 -3.27 20.84
N GLY A 59 4.18 -3.74 20.24
CA GLY A 59 3.45 -3.02 19.21
C GLY A 59 2.87 -3.93 18.14
N ILE A 60 2.67 -3.36 16.96
CA ILE A 60 2.00 -4.03 15.85
C ILE A 60 2.96 -4.15 14.68
N TYR A 61 3.03 -5.35 14.10
CA TYR A 61 3.86 -5.66 12.94
C TYR A 61 3.04 -6.33 11.85
N VAL A 62 3.50 -6.17 10.62
CA VAL A 62 2.96 -6.86 9.46
C VAL A 62 4.08 -7.55 8.69
N VAL A 63 3.78 -8.71 8.13
CA VAL A 63 4.75 -9.53 7.38
C VAL A 63 4.22 -9.80 5.98
N SER A 64 5.04 -9.57 4.96
CA SER A 64 4.69 -9.90 3.57
C SER A 64 4.79 -11.40 3.29
N ASN A 65 4.24 -11.82 2.14
CA ASN A 65 4.44 -13.15 1.56
C ASN A 65 5.93 -13.49 1.32
N THR A 66 6.80 -12.49 1.11
CA THR A 66 8.24 -12.65 0.90
C THR A 66 9.07 -12.56 2.18
N GLY A 67 8.43 -12.40 3.35
CA GLY A 67 9.12 -12.34 4.65
C GLY A 67 9.61 -10.95 5.06
N GLY A 68 9.31 -9.90 4.30
CA GLY A 68 9.54 -8.52 4.74
C GLY A 68 8.69 -8.20 5.97
N VAL A 69 9.27 -7.50 6.94
CA VAL A 69 8.60 -7.14 8.21
C VAL A 69 8.58 -5.61 8.34
N TRP A 70 7.44 -5.08 8.73
CA TRP A 70 7.28 -3.65 9.04
C TRP A 70 6.56 -3.46 10.37
N TYR A 71 6.87 -2.35 11.03
CA TYR A 71 6.20 -1.90 12.25
C TYR A 71 5.16 -0.85 11.91
N ILE A 72 3.98 -0.92 12.53
CA ILE A 72 2.94 0.12 12.46
C ILE A 72 3.04 0.97 13.74
N PRO A 73 3.60 2.20 13.66
CA PRO A 73 3.65 3.11 14.80
C PRO A 73 2.26 3.38 15.36
N GLY A 74 2.19 3.47 16.70
CA GLY A 74 1.02 4.05 17.36
C GLY A 74 1.19 5.55 17.58
N GLY A 75 0.07 6.26 17.72
CA GLY A 75 0.01 7.57 18.38
C GLY A 75 -0.74 7.43 19.70
N ARG A 76 -0.24 8.06 20.78
CA ARG A 76 -0.98 8.09 22.06
C ARG A 76 -2.16 9.05 21.97
N ASP A 77 -1.90 10.21 21.38
CA ASP A 77 -2.81 11.35 21.35
C ASP A 77 -3.35 11.58 19.93
N TYR A 78 -4.42 12.35 19.85
CA TYR A 78 -5.01 12.77 18.57
C TYR A 78 -4.09 13.77 17.85
N PRO A 79 -3.96 13.74 16.50
CA PRO A 79 -4.69 12.87 15.56
C PRO A 79 -4.06 11.51 15.26
N ASP A 80 -2.83 11.27 15.72
CA ASP A 80 -2.04 10.10 15.31
C ASP A 80 -2.63 8.79 15.84
N ASN A 81 -3.34 8.81 16.97
CA ASN A 81 -4.06 7.63 17.45
C ASN A 81 -5.14 7.14 16.48
N PHE A 82 -5.85 8.07 15.83
CA PHE A 82 -6.86 7.78 14.82
C PHE A 82 -6.21 7.26 13.55
N LEU A 83 -5.20 7.98 13.04
CA LEU A 83 -4.50 7.62 11.81
C LEU A 83 -3.79 6.25 11.93
N SER A 84 -3.10 6.00 13.05
CA SER A 84 -2.50 4.68 13.31
C SER A 84 -3.56 3.58 13.46
N GLY A 85 -4.73 3.91 14.00
CA GLY A 85 -5.90 3.03 14.00
C GLY A 85 -6.36 2.65 12.59
N GLU A 86 -6.44 3.61 11.68
CA GLU A 86 -6.80 3.36 10.27
C GLU A 86 -5.73 2.55 9.54
N ILE A 87 -4.44 2.82 9.75
CA ILE A 87 -3.35 1.99 9.16
C ILE A 87 -3.47 0.52 9.61
N ARG A 88 -3.77 0.28 10.90
CA ARG A 88 -4.00 -1.08 11.42
C ARG A 88 -5.20 -1.76 10.77
N LYS A 89 -6.30 -1.02 10.55
CA LYS A 89 -7.49 -1.54 9.85
C LYS A 89 -7.18 -1.86 8.40
N THR A 90 -6.51 -0.96 7.68
CA THR A 90 -6.06 -1.16 6.29
C THR A 90 -5.17 -2.39 6.18
N ALA A 91 -4.21 -2.56 7.09
CA ALA A 91 -3.34 -3.74 7.13
C ALA A 91 -4.13 -5.04 7.35
N MET A 92 -5.05 -5.04 8.31
CA MET A 92 -5.89 -6.20 8.60
C MET A 92 -6.78 -6.54 7.40
N ALA A 93 -7.42 -5.52 6.79
CA ALA A 93 -8.26 -5.68 5.62
C ALA A 93 -7.46 -6.29 4.46
N ALA A 94 -6.29 -5.74 4.15
CA ALA A 94 -5.40 -6.25 3.10
C ALA A 94 -5.02 -7.73 3.30
N ILE A 95 -4.73 -8.14 4.55
CA ILE A 95 -4.42 -9.54 4.86
C ILE A 95 -5.65 -10.44 4.65
N LEU A 96 -6.82 -10.01 5.13
CA LEU A 96 -8.05 -10.79 5.05
C LEU A 96 -8.61 -10.90 3.63
N SER A 97 -8.43 -9.86 2.80
CA SER A 97 -8.90 -9.82 1.41
C SER A 97 -7.85 -10.24 0.39
N ASP A 98 -6.64 -10.61 0.84
CA ASP A 98 -5.48 -10.87 0.00
C ASP A 98 -5.14 -9.73 -1.00
N THR A 99 -5.45 -8.50 -0.61
CA THR A 99 -5.23 -7.30 -1.43
C THR A 99 -3.84 -6.75 -1.16
N LYS A 100 -3.16 -6.25 -2.21
CA LYS A 100 -1.85 -5.62 -2.06
C LYS A 100 -1.97 -4.24 -1.39
N VAL A 101 -0.86 -3.79 -0.81
CA VAL A 101 -0.72 -2.44 -0.27
C VAL A 101 0.55 -1.78 -0.79
N ASN A 102 0.51 -0.46 -0.89
CA ASN A 102 1.67 0.39 -1.08
C ASN A 102 2.04 1.01 0.26
N LEU A 103 3.32 0.95 0.62
CA LEU A 103 3.85 1.46 1.88
C LEU A 103 4.74 2.67 1.62
N CYS A 104 4.67 3.66 2.52
CA CYS A 104 5.73 4.64 2.70
C CYS A 104 6.42 4.30 4.02
N ALA A 105 7.62 3.73 3.94
CA ALA A 105 8.29 3.10 5.07
C ALA A 105 9.64 3.76 5.37
N LYS A 106 9.79 4.24 6.61
CA LYS A 106 11.05 4.81 7.09
C LYS A 106 12.08 3.71 7.30
N THR A 107 13.25 3.85 6.68
CA THR A 107 14.35 2.86 6.72
C THR A 107 15.33 3.07 7.87
N SER A 108 15.18 4.15 8.65
CA SER A 108 16.07 4.42 9.80
C SER A 108 15.78 3.57 11.05
N SER A 109 14.88 2.60 10.97
CA SER A 109 14.45 1.73 12.07
C SER A 109 14.36 0.29 11.55
N SER A 110 14.58 -0.70 12.42
CA SER A 110 14.42 -2.12 12.07
C SER A 110 13.50 -2.82 13.08
N PRO A 111 12.31 -3.31 12.67
CA PRO A 111 11.74 -3.24 11.33
C PRO A 111 11.44 -1.82 10.86
N ASN A 112 11.32 -1.61 9.53
CA ASN A 112 10.99 -0.31 8.97
C ASN A 112 9.62 0.16 9.48
N HIS A 113 9.50 1.44 9.85
CA HIS A 113 8.23 2.01 10.34
C HIS A 113 7.35 2.45 9.18
N ILE A 114 6.10 2.01 9.15
CA ILE A 114 5.10 2.46 8.17
C ILE A 114 4.59 3.85 8.58
N TRP A 115 4.85 4.86 7.75
CA TRP A 115 4.35 6.22 7.93
C TRP A 115 3.05 6.47 7.17
N ALA A 116 2.87 5.81 6.02
CA ALA A 116 1.62 5.81 5.28
C ALA A 116 1.40 4.46 4.61
N MET A 117 0.13 4.10 4.41
CA MET A 117 -0.29 2.88 3.73
C MET A 117 -1.47 3.20 2.81
N GLU A 118 -1.40 2.70 1.58
CA GLU A 118 -2.47 2.77 0.59
C GLU A 118 -2.88 1.34 0.21
N LEU A 119 -4.18 1.06 0.24
CA LEU A 119 -4.74 -0.19 -0.29
C LEU A 119 -4.73 -0.12 -1.81
N ASP A 120 -4.06 -1.05 -2.45
CA ASP A 120 -4.03 -1.18 -3.91
C ASP A 120 -5.41 -1.68 -4.37
N ARG A 121 -6.11 -0.90 -5.20
CA ARG A 121 -7.48 -1.22 -5.62
C ARG A 121 -7.58 -2.16 -6.82
N GLU A 122 -6.47 -2.72 -7.30
CA GLU A 122 -6.48 -3.73 -8.36
C GLU A 122 -5.73 -5.00 -7.93
N SER A 123 -6.44 -5.89 -7.23
CA SER A 123 -6.01 -7.27 -6.95
C SER A 123 -7.05 -8.25 -7.50
#